data_AF-A0A1Y5ZTT0-F1
#
_entry.id   AF-A0A1Y5ZTT0-F1
#
_cell.length_a   1.000
_cell.length_b   1.000
_cell.length_c   1.000
_cell.angle_alpha   90.00
_cell.angle_beta   90.00
_cell.angle_gamma   90.00
#
_symmetry.space_group_name_H-M   'P 1'
#
loop_
_entity.id
_entity.type
_entity.pdbx_description
1 polymer ?
#
loop_
_entity_poly.entity_id
_entity_poly.type
_entity_poly.pdbx_seq_one_letter_code
_entity_poly.pdbx_strand_id
1 'polypeptide(L)'
;MGVELTLLHALYILCLLTIIAFFILRKDTTIICIVFIFLLALTATSSIPLAISGIFQSFIYAITELLPTILIISIIVSMSNLLVHTGINDTMISPFT
;
A
#
# COMPACT_ATOMS: atom_id res chain seq x y z
N MET A 1 12.32 2.07 31.11
CA MET A 1 12.31 2.98 29.94
C MET A 1 10.87 3.40 29.73
N GLY A 2 10.45 4.45 30.43
CA GLY A 2 9.06 4.91 30.43
C GLY A 2 8.65 5.27 29.02
N VAL A 3 7.53 4.70 28.57
CA VAL A 3 6.92 5.03 27.28
C VAL A 3 6.37 6.45 27.43
N GLU A 4 7.20 7.46 27.16
CA GLU A 4 6.71 8.81 27.00
C GLU A 4 5.93 8.83 25.68
N LEU A 5 4.60 8.84 25.77
CA LEU A 5 3.74 9.06 24.62
C LEU A 5 4.03 10.45 24.08
N THR A 6 5.00 10.53 23.18
CA THR A 6 5.30 11.76 22.45
C THR A 6 4.11 12.13 21.58
N LEU A 7 3.96 13.41 21.28
CA LEU A 7 2.89 13.94 20.43
C LEU A 7 2.79 13.18 19.09
N LEU A 8 3.92 12.68 18.58
CA LEU A 8 4.00 11.83 17.39
C LEU A 8 3.27 10.48 17.55
N HIS A 9 3.38 9.82 18.71
CA HIS A 9 2.71 8.55 18.94
C HIS A 9 1.18 8.71 18.98
N ALA A 10 0.69 9.77 19.61
CA ALA A 10 -0.75 10.06 19.64
C ALA A 10 -1.30 10.33 18.21
N LEU A 11 -0.54 11.07 17.39
CA LEU A 11 -0.91 11.33 15.99
C LEU A 11 -0.92 10.03 15.16
N TYR A 12 0.04 9.14 15.39
CA TYR A 12 0.09 7.83 14.72
C TYR A 12 -1.10 6.93 15.08
N ILE A 13 -1.48 6.86 16.36
CA ILE A 13 -2.66 6.10 16.80
C ILE A 13 -3.94 6.67 16.16
N LEU A 14 -4.05 7.99 16.09
CA LEU A 14 -5.20 8.65 15.46
C LEU A 14 -5.27 8.37 13.95
N CYS A 15 -4.13 8.30 13.26
CA CYS A 15 -4.04 7.86 11.86
C CYS A 15 -4.60 6.44 11.70
N LEU A 16 -4.16 5.48 12.53
CA LEU A 16 -4.63 4.10 12.47
C LEU A 16 -6.13 3.96 12.70
N LEU A 17 -6.67 4.63 13.73
CA LEU A 17 -8.11 4.60 14.00
C LEU A 17 -8.92 5.17 12.83
N THR A 18 -8.43 6.23 12.20
CA THR A 18 -9.10 6.84 11.04
C THR A 18 -9.10 5.89 9.84
N ILE A 19 -7.99 5.20 9.57
CA ILE A 19 -7.91 4.21 8.48
C ILE A 19 -8.90 3.06 8.73
N ILE A 20 -8.95 2.52 9.94
CA ILE A 20 -9.87 1.44 10.31
C ILE A 20 -11.33 1.89 10.16
N ALA A 21 -11.67 3.11 10.59
CA ALA A 21 -13.01 3.65 10.41
C ALA A 21 -13.40 3.75 8.92
N PHE A 22 -12.46 4.16 8.05
CA PHE A 22 -12.71 4.23 6.60
C PHE A 22 -12.86 2.86 5.94
N PHE A 23 -12.12 1.85 6.42
CA PHE A 23 -12.34 0.46 6.00
C PHE A 23 -13.74 -0.03 6.34
N ILE A 24 -14.25 0.28 7.55
CA ILE A 24 -15.63 -0.06 7.94
C ILE A 24 -16.64 0.62 7.01
N LEU A 25 -16.37 1.87 6.62
CA LEU A 25 -17.23 2.65 5.72
C LEU A 25 -17.04 2.30 4.22
N ARG A 26 -16.19 1.31 3.88
CA ARG A 26 -15.83 0.93 2.50
C ARG A 26 -15.48 2.13 1.61
N LYS A 27 -14.85 3.15 2.20
CA LYS A 27 -14.42 4.37 1.49
C LYS A 27 -12.93 4.28 1.16
N ASP A 28 -12.53 4.97 0.10
CA ASP A 28 -11.12 5.09 -0.28
C ASP A 28 -10.32 5.79 0.83
N THR A 29 -9.26 5.14 1.31
CA THR A 29 -8.38 5.63 2.38
C THR A 29 -7.21 6.47 1.85
N THR A 30 -6.98 6.47 0.54
CA THR A 30 -5.77 7.02 -0.09
C THR A 30 -5.53 8.48 0.28
N ILE A 31 -6.53 9.35 0.11
CA ILE A 31 -6.43 10.78 0.40
C ILE A 31 -6.11 11.01 1.89
N ILE A 32 -6.75 10.26 2.77
CA ILE A 32 -6.54 10.35 4.22
C ILE A 32 -5.13 9.93 4.61
N CYS A 33 -4.63 8.82 4.06
CA CYS A 33 -3.26 8.37 4.31
C CYS A 33 -2.23 9.43 3.89
N ILE A 34 -2.44 10.09 2.74
CA ILE A 34 -1.55 11.16 2.27
C ILE A 34 -1.54 12.35 3.23
N VAL A 35 -2.71 12.78 3.70
CA VAL A 35 -2.83 13.87 4.68
C VAL A 35 -2.14 13.51 5.99
N PHE A 36 -2.27 12.26 6.47
CA PHE A 36 -1.61 11.83 7.71
C PHE A 36 -0.10 11.70 7.57
N ILE A 37 0.41 11.17 6.46
CA ILE A 37 1.85 11.13 6.18
C ILE A 37 2.42 12.56 6.19
N PHE A 38 1.71 13.52 5.61
CA PHE A 38 2.10 14.93 5.65
C PHE A 38 2.12 15.49 7.08
N LEU A 39 1.08 15.24 7.88
CA LEU A 39 1.00 15.70 9.27
C LEU A 39 2.12 15.08 10.14
N LEU A 40 2.42 13.80 9.94
CA LEU A 40 3.54 13.12 10.62
C LEU A 40 4.89 13.73 10.22
N ALA A 41 5.10 13.98 8.92
CA ALA A 41 6.33 14.59 8.44
C ALA A 41 6.50 16.05 8.93
N LEU A 42 5.40 16.82 8.99
CA LEU A 42 5.41 18.18 9.50
C LEU A 42 5.71 18.24 11.00
N THR A 43 5.10 17.35 11.79
CA THR A 43 5.33 17.27 13.24
C THR A 43 6.72 16.76 13.59
N ALA A 44 7.33 15.91 12.75
CA ALA A 44 8.68 15.41 12.96
C ALA A 44 9.76 16.42 12.52
N THR A 45 9.56 17.13 11.40
CA THR A 45 10.63 17.91 10.77
C THR A 45 10.45 19.43 10.87
N SER A 46 9.29 19.92 11.32
CA SER A 46 8.96 21.35 11.56
C SER A 46 9.15 22.30 10.36
N SER A 47 9.40 21.76 9.16
CA SER A 47 9.61 22.53 7.93
C SER A 47 8.79 21.97 6.77
N ILE A 48 8.10 22.87 6.06
CA ILE A 48 7.17 22.53 4.97
C ILE A 48 7.87 21.84 3.78
N PRO A 49 9.06 22.30 3.32
CA PRO A 49 9.74 21.64 2.19
C PRO A 49 10.15 20.20 2.52
N LEU A 50 10.64 19.95 3.74
CA LEU A 50 11.04 18.61 4.15
C LEU A 50 9.81 17.72 4.36
N ALA A 51 8.69 18.25 4.84
CA ALA A 51 7.45 17.49 4.97
C ALA A 51 6.93 16.98 3.62
N ILE A 52 6.98 17.81 2.57
CA ILE A 52 6.61 17.40 1.20
C ILE A 52 7.58 16.31 0.70
N SER A 53 8.88 16.48 0.93
CA SER A 53 9.87 15.45 0.57
C SER A 53 9.62 14.12 1.28
N GLY A 54 9.13 14.13 2.52
CA GLY A 54 8.76 12.94 3.29
C GLY A 54 7.62 12.13 2.67
N ILE A 55 6.64 12.78 2.03
CA ILE A 55 5.59 12.09 1.27
C ILE A 55 6.20 11.33 0.09
N PHE A 56 7.04 12.01 -0.70
CA PHE A 56 7.69 11.38 -1.85
C PHE A 56 8.59 10.23 -1.45
N GLN A 57 9.34 10.34 -0.36
CA GLN A 57 10.16 9.24 0.15
C GLN A 57 9.31 8.04 0.58
N SER A 58 8.16 8.28 1.21
CA SER A 58 7.22 7.21 1.59
C SER A 58 6.65 6.50 0.36
N PHE A 59 6.36 7.23 -0.72
CA PHE A 59 5.92 6.64 -1.98
C PHE A 59 7.03 5.87 -2.69
N ILE A 60 8.24 6.41 -2.73
CA ILE A 60 9.41 5.70 -3.28
C ILE A 60 9.59 4.39 -2.52
N TYR A 61 9.56 4.41 -1.19
CA TYR A 61 9.66 3.22 -0.35
C TYR A 61 8.55 2.20 -0.64
N ALA A 62 7.29 2.65 -0.70
CA ALA A 62 6.17 1.76 -1.01
C ALA A 62 6.30 1.12 -2.40
N ILE A 63 6.73 1.89 -3.40
CA ILE A 63 6.96 1.37 -4.75
C ILE A 63 8.11 0.36 -4.75
N THR A 64 9.24 0.66 -4.11
CA THR A 64 10.39 -0.26 -4.10
C THR A 64 10.07 -1.60 -3.43
N GLU A 65 9.26 -1.59 -2.37
CA GLU A 65 8.87 -2.81 -1.66
C GLU A 65 7.77 -3.61 -2.38
N LEU A 66 6.75 -2.93 -2.92
CA LEU A 66 5.57 -3.59 -3.48
C LEU A 66 5.71 -3.90 -4.98
N LEU A 67 6.50 -3.14 -5.75
CA LEU A 67 6.64 -3.32 -7.20
C LEU A 67 7.09 -4.73 -7.58
N PRO A 68 8.07 -5.36 -6.91
CA PRO A 68 8.44 -6.75 -7.22
C PRO A 68 7.26 -7.70 -7.11
N THR A 69 6.43 -7.56 -6.08
CA THR A 69 5.24 -8.43 -5.88
C THR A 69 4.16 -8.17 -6.94
N ILE A 70 3.89 -6.90 -7.25
CA ILE A 70 2.92 -6.51 -8.28
C ILE A 70 3.34 -7.06 -9.64
N LEU A 71 4.64 -6.98 -9.96
CA LEU A 71 5.21 -7.50 -11.20
C LEU A 71 5.03 -9.02 -11.29
N ILE A 72 5.33 -9.76 -10.22
CA ILE A 72 5.15 -11.21 -10.18
C ILE A 72 3.69 -11.58 -10.43
N ILE A 73 2.74 -10.96 -9.72
CA ILE A 73 1.31 -11.23 -9.88
C ILE A 73 0.85 -10.91 -11.32
N SER A 74 1.30 -9.78 -11.87
CA SER A 74 0.99 -9.37 -13.24
C SER A 74 1.45 -10.41 -14.28
N ILE A 75 2.69 -10.92 -14.14
CA ILE A 75 3.21 -11.96 -15.03
C ILE A 75 2.41 -13.26 -14.90
N ILE A 76 2.10 -13.69 -13.68
CA ILE A 76 1.32 -14.92 -13.43
C ILE A 76 -0.06 -14.82 -14.08
N VAL A 77 -0.76 -13.69 -13.88
CA VAL A 77 -2.08 -13.46 -14.49
C VAL A 77 -2.00 -13.44 -16.01
N SER A 78 -0.97 -12.79 -16.58
CA SER A 78 -0.75 -12.77 -18.03
C SER A 78 -0.54 -14.18 -18.59
N MET A 79 0.35 -14.97 -17.97
CA MET A 79 0.59 -16.37 -18.38
C MET A 79 -0.66 -17.24 -18.24
N SER A 80 -1.41 -17.09 -17.14
CA SER A 80 -2.67 -17.80 -16.95
C SER A 80 -3.66 -17.51 -18.09
N ASN A 81 -3.81 -16.24 -18.48
CA ASN A 81 -4.66 -15.86 -19.61
C ASN A 81 -4.17 -16.42 -20.95
N LEU A 82 -2.85 -16.48 -21.18
CA LEU A 82 -2.27 -17.08 -22.40
C LEU A 82 -2.54 -18.59 -22.49
N LEU A 83 -2.44 -19.32 -21.37
CA LEU A 83 -2.74 -20.76 -21.33
C LEU A 83 -4.22 -21.05 -21.64
N VAL A 84 -5.12 -20.18 -21.19
CA VAL A 84 -6.55 -20.26 -21.51
C VAL A 84 -6.77 -19.94 -22.99
N HIS A 85 -6.18 -18.87 -23.53
CA HIS A 85 -6.38 -18.47 -24.92
C HIS A 85 -5.81 -19.47 -25.93
N THR A 86 -4.74 -20.18 -25.58
CA THR A 86 -4.11 -21.18 -26.46
C THR A 86 -4.82 -22.54 -26.46
N GLY A 87 -5.84 -22.75 -25.62
CA GLY A 87 -6.52 -24.04 -25.47
C GLY A 87 -5.65 -25.12 -24.80
N ILE A 88 -4.45 -24.77 -24.34
CA ILE A 88 -3.59 -25.65 -23.54
C ILE A 88 -4.32 -26.02 -22.25
N ASN A 89 -5.00 -25.05 -21.64
CA ASN A 89 -5.83 -25.28 -20.46
C ASN A 89 -6.89 -26.37 -20.71
N ASP A 90 -7.58 -26.33 -21.86
CA ASP A 90 -8.62 -27.29 -22.20
C ASP A 90 -8.03 -28.69 -22.46
N THR A 91 -6.85 -28.74 -23.07
CA THR A 91 -6.11 -30.00 -23.27
C THR A 91 -5.66 -30.60 -21.93
N MET A 92 -5.20 -29.76 -21.00
CA MET A 92 -4.72 -30.19 -19.68
C MET A 92 -5.84 -30.77 -18.80
N ILE A 93 -7.09 -30.34 -19.00
CA ILE A 93 -8.25 -30.89 -18.28
C ILE A 93 -8.93 -32.07 -19.01
N SER A 94 -8.49 -32.40 -20.22
CA SER A 94 -9.13 -33.44 -21.02
C SER A 94 -8.92 -34.83 -20.37
N PRO A 95 -9.97 -35.67 -20.29
CA PRO A 95 -9.83 -37.00 -19.74
C PRO A 95 -8.94 -37.85 -20.64
N PHE A 96 -7.98 -38.57 -20.06
CA PHE A 96 -7.17 -39.54 -20.78
C PHE A 96 -8.08 -40.63 -21.36
N THR A 97 -8.19 -40.67 -22.67
CA THR A 97 -8.65 -41.85 -23.44
C THR A 97 -7.46 -42.69 -23.85
#